data_AF-A0A1H0KH37-F1
#
_entry.id   AF-A0A1H0KH37-F1
#
_cell.length_a   1.000
_cell.length_b   1.000
_cell.length_c   1.000
_cell.angle_alpha   90.00
_cell.angle_beta   90.00
_cell.angle_gamma   90.00
#
_symmetry.space_group_name_H-M   'P 1'
#
loop_
_entity.id
_entity.type
_entity.pdbx_description
1 polymer ?
#
loop_
_entity_poly.entity_id
_entity_poly.type
_entity_poly.pdbx_seq_one_letter_code
_entity_poly.pdbx_strand_id
1 'polypeptide(L)'
;MAKAIHLLCRHESGQYKNMVRLEGQTYRSGWWKISEADAQALIGGWIYLHEAKAKPSGFGGCVTGIVPAGSDDEGEGERYGLIFEARREARGQPWRGADHGMAWTGGLVEATASHEAGS
;
A
#
# COMPACT_ATOMS: atom_id res chain seq x y z
N MET A 1 -0.69 18.18 -2.19
CA MET A 1 0.52 17.34 -2.00
C MET A 1 0.09 15.90 -2.09
N ALA A 2 0.83 15.06 -2.82
CA ALA A 2 0.53 13.64 -2.92
C ALA A 2 0.62 12.98 -1.53
N LYS A 3 -0.07 11.86 -1.35
CA LYS A 3 -0.01 11.07 -0.13
C LYS A 3 0.76 9.79 -0.35
N ALA A 4 1.20 9.20 0.73
CA ALA A 4 1.81 7.88 0.73
C ALA A 4 1.27 7.02 1.88
N ILE A 5 1.35 5.70 1.70
CA ILE A 5 1.08 4.74 2.75
C ILE A 5 2.14 3.65 2.77
N HIS A 6 2.58 3.30 3.97
CA HIS A 6 3.48 2.17 4.22
C HIS A 6 2.68 1.04 4.85
N LEU A 7 2.76 -0.15 4.27
CA LEU A 7 1.93 -1.30 4.63
C LEU A 7 2.79 -2.50 4.97
N LEU A 8 2.48 -3.14 6.08
CA LEU A 8 3.11 -4.39 6.50
C LEU A 8 2.45 -5.54 5.72
N CYS A 9 3.04 -5.88 4.58
CA CYS A 9 2.58 -6.96 3.70
C CYS A 9 3.54 -8.15 3.82
N ARG A 10 3.25 -9.03 4.78
CA ARG A 10 4.03 -10.25 4.98
C ARG A 10 3.90 -11.17 3.77
N HIS A 11 4.98 -11.90 3.50
CA HIS A 11 4.95 -12.93 2.48
C HIS A 11 4.34 -14.21 3.05
N GLU A 12 3.47 -14.84 2.28
CA GLU A 12 2.93 -16.17 2.54
C GLU A 12 3.37 -17.05 1.37
N SER A 13 4.09 -18.15 1.66
CA SER A 13 4.69 -19.03 0.64
C SER A 13 5.53 -18.30 -0.42
N GLY A 14 6.25 -17.24 -0.02
CA GLY A 14 7.13 -16.46 -0.89
C GLY A 14 6.44 -15.37 -1.73
N GLN A 15 5.14 -15.14 -1.52
CA GLN A 15 4.37 -14.13 -2.26
C GLN A 15 3.70 -13.12 -1.32
N TYR A 16 3.52 -11.87 -1.77
CA TYR A 16 2.74 -10.87 -1.03
C TYR A 16 1.30 -11.36 -0.84
N LYS A 17 0.87 -11.45 0.42
CA LYS A 17 -0.45 -11.99 0.78
C LYS A 17 -1.59 -11.21 0.09
N ASN A 18 -2.50 -11.94 -0.55
CA ASN A 18 -3.70 -11.44 -1.23
C ASN A 18 -3.45 -10.38 -2.33
N MET A 19 -2.20 -10.23 -2.77
CA MET A 19 -1.85 -9.37 -3.89
C MET A 19 -2.18 -10.08 -5.20
N VAL A 20 -2.85 -9.36 -6.11
CA VAL A 20 -3.24 -9.89 -7.42
C VAL A 20 -2.60 -9.04 -8.49
N ARG A 21 -1.90 -9.66 -9.43
CA ARG A 21 -1.46 -8.98 -10.65
C ARG A 21 -2.66 -8.87 -11.58
N LEU A 22 -2.93 -7.65 -12.06
CA LEU A 22 -4.00 -7.40 -13.02
C LEU A 22 -3.44 -7.54 -14.43
N GLU A 23 -2.90 -6.46 -14.99
CA GLU A 23 -2.29 -6.43 -16.32
C GLU A 23 -0.93 -5.71 -16.26
N GLY A 24 0.04 -6.15 -17.07
CA GLY A 24 1.33 -5.46 -17.18
C GLY A 24 2.03 -5.32 -15.83
N GLN A 25 2.32 -4.09 -15.42
CA GLN A 25 2.92 -3.75 -14.12
C GLN A 25 1.88 -3.26 -13.09
N THR A 26 0.58 -3.51 -13.33
CA THR A 26 -0.51 -3.10 -12.46
C THR A 26 -0.93 -4.23 -11.53
N TYR A 27 -1.10 -3.88 -10.26
CA TYR A 27 -1.44 -4.81 -9.19
C TYR A 27 -2.58 -4.25 -8.35
N ARG A 28 -3.40 -5.15 -7.81
CA ARG A 28 -4.23 -4.87 -6.64
C ARG A 28 -3.47 -5.40 -5.41
N SER A 29 -3.34 -4.57 -4.38
CA SER A 29 -2.83 -5.02 -3.09
C SER A 29 -3.77 -6.05 -2.42
N GLY A 30 -3.38 -6.51 -1.23
CA GLY A 30 -4.33 -7.12 -0.30
C GLY A 30 -5.41 -6.12 0.18
N TRP A 31 -6.23 -6.57 1.13
CA TRP A 31 -7.31 -5.78 1.72
C TRP A 31 -6.84 -5.10 3.01
N TRP A 32 -6.91 -3.77 3.04
CA TRP A 32 -6.40 -2.97 4.15
C TRP A 32 -7.53 -2.27 4.88
N LYS A 33 -7.48 -2.29 6.21
CA LYS A 33 -8.39 -1.53 7.07
C LYS A 33 -7.97 -0.06 7.06
N ILE A 34 -8.46 0.66 6.06
CA ILE A 34 -8.29 2.10 5.84
C ILE A 34 -9.67 2.68 5.54
N SER A 35 -9.91 3.93 5.94
CA SER A 35 -11.17 4.60 5.62
C SER A 35 -11.27 4.84 4.11
N GLU A 36 -12.49 4.99 3.60
CA GLU A 36 -12.69 5.37 2.20
C GLU A 36 -11.96 6.68 1.87
N ALA A 37 -12.05 7.67 2.76
CA ALA A 37 -11.41 8.97 2.57
C ALA A 37 -9.88 8.86 2.45
N ASP A 38 -9.23 8.05 3.30
CA ASP A 38 -7.80 7.81 3.22
C ASP A 38 -7.42 7.03 1.97
N ALA A 39 -8.24 6.05 1.58
CA ALA A 39 -8.03 5.27 0.36
C ALA A 39 -8.12 6.17 -0.89
N GLN A 40 -9.13 7.03 -0.96
CA GLN A 40 -9.30 8.00 -2.04
C GLN A 40 -8.14 9.01 -2.08
N ALA A 41 -7.67 9.49 -0.92
CA ALA A 41 -6.54 10.42 -0.83
C ALA A 41 -5.21 9.84 -1.33
N LEU A 42 -5.12 8.51 -1.46
CA LEU A 42 -3.96 7.82 -2.02
C LEU A 42 -3.95 7.78 -3.54
N ILE A 43 -5.06 8.04 -4.25
CA ILE A 43 -5.08 8.05 -5.71
C ILE A 43 -4.16 9.17 -6.24
N GLY A 44 -3.21 8.82 -7.11
CA GLY A 44 -2.11 9.70 -7.54
C GLY A 44 -0.96 9.79 -6.53
N GLY A 45 -1.07 9.10 -5.40
CA GLY A 45 -0.06 8.94 -4.36
C GLY A 45 0.71 7.63 -4.48
N TRP A 46 1.31 7.19 -3.37
CA TRP A 46 2.24 6.07 -3.33
C TRP A 46 1.89 5.01 -2.29
N ILE A 47 2.17 3.76 -2.64
CA ILE A 47 2.09 2.60 -1.76
C ILE A 47 3.47 1.94 -1.63
N TYR A 48 3.85 1.61 -0.39
CA TYR A 48 5.09 0.90 -0.07
C TYR A 48 4.78 -0.37 0.72
N LEU A 49 5.21 -1.52 0.21
CA LEU A 49 4.98 -2.82 0.81
C LEU A 49 6.24 -3.32 1.51
N HIS A 50 6.11 -3.54 2.82
CA HIS A 50 7.17 -3.99 3.70
C HIS A 50 6.87 -5.40 4.22
N GLU A 51 7.88 -6.28 4.21
CA GLU A 51 7.79 -7.59 4.86
C GLU A 51 7.80 -7.45 6.39
N ALA A 52 8.58 -6.50 6.90
CA ALA A 52 8.67 -6.08 8.30
C ALA A 52 8.91 -4.57 8.36
N LYS A 53 8.43 -3.88 9.40
CA LYS A 53 8.58 -2.42 9.54
C LYS A 53 10.04 -1.97 9.64
N ALA A 54 10.88 -2.78 10.28
CA ALA A 54 12.32 -2.57 10.37
C ALA A 54 13.07 -2.83 9.05
N LYS A 55 12.41 -3.41 8.03
CA LYS A 55 12.99 -3.65 6.71
C LYS A 55 12.53 -2.57 5.72
N PRO A 56 13.39 -2.14 4.79
CA PRO A 56 12.97 -1.30 3.67
C PRO A 56 11.87 -1.97 2.84
N SER A 57 11.11 -1.17 2.10
CA SER A 57 10.08 -1.66 1.20
C SER A 57 10.68 -2.56 0.11
N GLY A 58 10.04 -3.70 -0.15
CA GLY A 58 10.44 -4.62 -1.21
C GLY A 58 9.70 -4.39 -2.53
N PHE A 59 8.53 -3.74 -2.46
CA PHE A 59 7.64 -3.55 -3.59
C PHE A 59 6.68 -2.37 -3.34
N GLY A 60 5.98 -1.93 -4.39
CA GLY A 60 5.05 -0.80 -4.32
C GLY A 60 5.03 0.00 -5.61
N GLY A 61 4.44 1.18 -5.56
CA GLY A 61 4.40 2.10 -6.69
C GLY A 61 3.33 3.18 -6.59
N CYS A 62 2.91 3.72 -7.73
CA CYS A 62 1.91 4.79 -7.80
C CYS A 62 0.50 4.20 -7.74
N VAL A 63 -0.32 4.66 -6.82
CA VAL A 63 -1.72 4.23 -6.70
C VAL A 63 -2.55 4.92 -7.78
N THR A 64 -3.25 4.12 -8.58
CA THR A 64 -4.08 4.57 -9.71
C THR A 64 -5.57 4.40 -9.44
N GLY A 65 -5.95 3.66 -8.39
CA GLY A 65 -7.35 3.49 -8.01
C GLY A 65 -7.51 2.71 -6.72
N ILE A 66 -8.76 2.57 -6.29
CA ILE A 66 -9.14 1.78 -5.10
C ILE A 66 -10.29 0.85 -5.44
N VAL A 67 -10.42 -0.22 -4.67
CA VAL A 67 -11.54 -1.16 -4.76
C VAL A 67 -11.99 -1.54 -3.35
N PRO A 68 -13.29 -1.41 -3.01
CA PRO A 68 -13.79 -1.90 -1.74
C PRO A 68 -13.67 -3.42 -1.68
N ALA A 69 -13.40 -3.95 -0.50
CA ALA A 69 -13.53 -5.37 -0.23
C ALA A 69 -14.98 -5.82 -0.55
N GLY A 70 -15.11 -6.94 -1.27
CA GLY A 70 -16.42 -7.51 -1.59
C GLY A 70 -17.10 -8.13 -0.36
N SER A 71 -18.38 -8.48 -0.50
CA SER A 71 -19.17 -9.15 0.55
C SER A 71 -18.58 -10.48 1.01
N ASP A 72 -17.74 -11.11 0.17
CA ASP A 72 -17.15 -12.43 0.42
C ASP A 72 -15.79 -12.32 1.15
N ASP A 73 -15.33 -11.12 1.49
CA ASP A 73 -14.11 -10.90 2.26
C ASP A 73 -14.39 -11.05 3.77
N GLU A 74 -13.89 -12.12 4.37
CA GLU A 74 -14.24 -12.55 5.75
C GLU A 74 -13.74 -11.63 6.88
N GLY A 75 -12.87 -10.67 6.61
CA GLY A 75 -12.39 -9.75 7.64
C GLY A 75 -13.42 -8.69 8.07
N GLU A 76 -13.13 -8.06 9.20
CA GLU A 76 -14.06 -7.14 9.83
C GLU A 76 -13.90 -5.68 9.38
N GLY A 77 -15.03 -5.05 9.11
CA GLY A 77 -15.13 -3.62 8.85
C GLY A 77 -14.74 -3.19 7.45
N GLU A 78 -14.75 -1.88 7.25
CA GLU A 78 -14.46 -1.24 5.97
C GLU A 78 -12.98 -1.46 5.58
N ARG A 79 -12.78 -2.04 4.40
CA ARG A 79 -11.47 -2.39 3.87
C ARG A 79 -11.40 -2.11 2.38
N TYR A 80 -10.23 -1.67 1.94
CA TYR A 80 -9.98 -1.34 0.54
C TYR A 80 -8.69 -1.99 0.05
N GLY A 81 -8.73 -2.43 -1.21
CA GLY A 81 -7.56 -2.78 -1.99
C GLY A 81 -7.10 -1.56 -2.78
N LEU A 82 -5.80 -1.32 -2.82
CA LEU A 82 -5.19 -0.26 -3.63
C LEU A 82 -4.76 -0.85 -4.96
N ILE A 83 -5.20 -0.25 -6.06
CA ILE A 83 -4.72 -0.54 -7.40
C ILE A 83 -3.54 0.38 -7.67
N PHE A 84 -2.40 -0.19 -8.04
CA PHE A 84 -1.18 0.57 -8.26
C PHE A 84 -0.36 0.04 -9.42
N GLU A 85 0.34 0.93 -10.11
CA GLU A 85 1.38 0.60 -11.07
C GLU A 85 2.71 0.47 -10.33
N ALA A 86 3.36 -0.68 -10.45
CA ALA A 86 4.62 -0.93 -9.78
C ALA A 86 5.74 -0.02 -10.30
N ARG A 87 6.51 0.56 -9.37
CA ARG A 87 7.62 1.47 -9.66
C ARG A 87 8.89 0.98 -8.97
N ARG A 88 10.05 1.14 -9.61
CA ARG A 88 11.33 0.67 -9.05
C ARG A 88 11.73 1.52 -7.85
N GLU A 89 11.37 2.79 -7.88
CA GLU A 89 11.56 3.82 -6.87
C GLU A 89 10.87 3.45 -5.55
N ALA A 90 9.84 2.60 -5.61
CA ALA A 90 9.15 2.11 -4.44
C ALA A 90 9.95 1.07 -3.63
N ARG A 91 11.10 0.61 -4.13
CA ARG A 91 11.98 -0.32 -3.41
C ARG A 91 13.01 0.44 -2.58
N GLY A 92 13.34 -0.11 -1.42
CA GLY A 92 14.38 0.43 -0.55
C GLY A 92 13.95 1.64 0.28
N GLN A 93 12.64 1.96 0.31
CA GLN A 93 12.14 3.08 1.10
C GLN A 93 12.00 2.67 2.57
N PRO A 94 12.42 3.52 3.53
CA PRO A 94 12.21 3.25 4.95
C PRO A 94 10.72 3.33 5.32
N TRP A 95 10.33 2.64 6.38
CA TRP A 95 8.98 2.76 6.94
C TRP A 95 8.73 4.21 7.41
N ARG A 96 7.54 4.76 7.12
CA ARG A 96 7.08 6.06 7.61
C ARG A 96 5.70 5.94 8.26
N GLY A 97 5.45 6.79 9.26
CA GLY A 97 4.18 6.85 9.99
C GLY A 97 4.16 5.98 11.25
N ALA A 98 2.98 5.51 11.64
CA ALA A 98 2.77 4.73 12.86
C ALA A 98 3.58 3.42 12.89
N ASP A 99 4.30 3.18 13.99
CA ASP A 99 5.20 2.01 14.15
C ASP A 99 4.86 1.12 15.37
N HIS A 100 3.74 1.36 16.05
CA HIS A 100 3.36 0.54 17.21
C HIS A 100 3.06 -0.92 16.82
N GLY A 101 3.33 -1.88 17.72
CA GLY A 101 3.45 -3.31 17.40
C GLY A 101 2.26 -3.99 16.71
N MET A 102 1.06 -3.42 16.81
CA MET A 102 -0.18 -3.95 16.19
C MET A 102 -0.62 -3.19 14.93
N ALA A 103 0.14 -2.18 14.49
CA ALA A 103 -0.22 -1.40 13.31
C ALA A 103 0.24 -2.12 12.03
N TRP A 104 -0.72 -2.51 11.19
CA TRP A 104 -0.45 -3.10 9.87
C TRP A 104 -0.19 -2.05 8.78
N THR A 105 -0.38 -0.78 9.12
CA THR A 105 -0.17 0.38 8.25
C THR A 105 0.58 1.46 9.04
N GLY A 106 1.35 2.30 8.34
CA GLY A 106 1.91 3.54 8.90
C GLY A 106 0.87 4.66 9.02
N GLY A 107 -0.36 4.43 8.57
CA GLY A 107 -1.33 5.49 8.30
C GLY A 107 -0.96 6.29 7.06
N LEU A 108 -1.83 7.26 6.73
CA LEU A 108 -1.60 8.20 5.64
C LEU A 108 -0.47 9.17 6.04
N VAL A 109 0.55 9.28 5.21
CA VAL A 109 1.65 10.23 5.39
C VAL A 109 1.78 11.15 4.18
N GLU A 110 2.42 12.30 4.36
CA GLU A 110 2.76 13.15 3.23
C GLU A 110 3.81 12.47 2.35
N ALA A 111 3.67 12.66 1.03
CA ALA A 111 4.73 12.35 0.08
C ALA A 111 5.91 13.30 0.28
N THR A 112 7.02 12.78 0.82
CA THR A 112 8.25 13.55 1.11
C THR A 112 9.47 13.05 0.35
N ALA A 113 9.41 11.89 -0.30
CA ALA A 113 10.50 11.38 -1.12
C ALA A 113 10.49 12.05 -2.50
N SER A 114 11.67 12.23 -3.09
CA SER A 114 11.85 13.00 -4.32
C SER A 114 11.08 12.43 -5.51
N HIS A 115 10.96 11.10 -5.60
CA HIS A 115 10.19 10.44 -6.66
C HIS A 115 8.67 10.56 -6.47
N GLU A 116 8.21 10.99 -5.30
CA GLU A 116 6.78 11.18 -5.04
C GLU A 116 6.26 12.55 -5.52
N ALA A 117 7.18 13.49 -5.77
CA ALA A 117 6.89 14.81 -6.31
C ALA A 117 6.98 14.78 -7.84
N GLY A 118 5.97 14.24 -8.53
CA GLY A 118 5.89 14.32 -9.99
C GLY A 118 5.34 13.09 -10.72
N SER A 119 4.63 12.20 -10.03
CA SER A 119 3.89 11.09 -10.64
C SER A 119 2.75 11.55 -11.52
#